data_AF-A0A2D5A9R5-F1
#
_entry.id   AF-A0A2D5A9R5-F1
#
_cell.length_a   1.000
_cell.length_b   1.000
_cell.length_c   1.000
_cell.angle_alpha   90.00
_cell.angle_beta   90.00
_cell.angle_gamma   90.00
#
_symmetry.space_group_name_H-M   'P 1'
#
loop_
_entity.id
_entity.type
_entity.pdbx_description
1 polymer ?
#
loop_
_entity_poly.entity_id
_entity_poly.type
_entity_poly.pdbx_seq_one_letter_code
_entity_poly.pdbx_strand_id
1 'polypeptide(L)'
;AMKQLVELGYIEEPNENTDEAVRETTRELKYNLAQSYMDGGRLGEAAEILEEIWGDWPREARFGLNLIACLGGLGRVEERGLAIERLAMNAKNNFEWALGEIERLRPEADEYGIKLPHPKVDAAGELAEESIAVDEDAEPAADVANDGEEAEDAEVKEPPKKLTFAIRKAMSLLQPIGPTLNWLAMQQAVLTDDHDRARKFLEVIGKSEKAIDSLDLQLGIGEARLSMGDIDEAADRFARALEIDDENSGARLGLARVAVAREDWERGIEEALTTTELLFQNPTAHFMLGRSLEGIGDDEHAKIAYGVALGQAPGMIDAREAVIGLLDRIGSKEEADQHRETLEQVREMASRDTAIANDDVDALAEDIRASRVDRRVAMEFGSTADDLPDREPIVVVSGLPRSGTSMMMQMLAKGGVPAFTDGNREADADNPRGYFEHEKSIKLGSDASWIPEARGHAVKIVAQLLPCLPRGERYRVVFMDRDLLEIVKSQRVMLDRLEREGGRLTDSRMMSTLDAQVAQIERLLARRPDVESIFVDYASVLADPAGETRRIADFLGGDLDVDAMIEGVDATLRNQGSDRGAAASE
;
A
#
# COMPACT_ATOMS: atom_id res chain seq x y z
N ALA A 1 20.72 -2.64 -37.76
CA ALA A 1 20.07 -1.41 -37.26
C ALA A 1 20.98 -0.65 -36.30
N MET A 2 21.27 -1.17 -35.10
CA MET A 2 22.10 -0.49 -34.07
C MET A 2 23.54 -0.17 -34.54
N LYS A 3 24.23 -1.14 -35.14
CA LYS A 3 25.59 -0.99 -35.68
C LYS A 3 25.73 0.13 -36.73
N GLN A 4 24.66 0.35 -37.49
CA GLN A 4 24.59 1.35 -38.56
C GLN A 4 24.42 2.77 -38.01
N LEU A 5 23.81 2.93 -36.82
CA LEU A 5 23.63 4.23 -36.17
C LEU A 5 24.91 4.71 -35.46
N VAL A 6 25.74 3.77 -34.99
CA VAL A 6 27.09 4.03 -34.47
C VAL A 6 28.05 4.43 -35.61
N GLU A 7 28.06 3.70 -36.72
CA GLU A 7 28.88 4.03 -37.91
C GLU A 7 28.51 5.37 -38.55
N LEU A 8 27.29 5.87 -38.32
CA LEU A 8 26.80 7.16 -38.81
C LEU A 8 26.99 8.31 -37.80
N GLY A 9 27.55 8.06 -36.62
CA GLY A 9 27.86 9.09 -35.61
C GLY A 9 26.64 9.64 -34.85
N TYR A 10 25.49 8.96 -34.90
CA TYR A 10 24.28 9.39 -34.19
C TYR A 10 24.24 8.91 -32.72
N ILE A 11 25.05 7.92 -32.35
CA ILE A 11 25.08 7.30 -31.01
C ILE A 11 26.51 6.79 -30.72
N GLU A 12 27.02 6.95 -29.50
CA GLU A 12 28.30 6.37 -29.07
C GLU A 12 28.27 4.83 -29.10
N GLU A 13 29.42 4.21 -29.38
CA GLU A 13 29.57 2.75 -29.41
C GLU A 13 29.34 2.19 -27.99
N PRO A 14 28.37 1.27 -27.78
CA PRO A 14 28.07 0.79 -26.44
C PRO A 14 29.29 0.05 -25.87
N ASN A 15 29.71 0.45 -24.66
CA ASN A 15 30.79 -0.19 -23.89
C ASN A 15 30.61 -1.72 -23.83
N GLU A 16 31.72 -2.45 -23.69
CA GLU A 16 31.83 -3.93 -23.60
C GLU A 16 31.02 -4.60 -22.45
N ASN A 17 30.15 -3.87 -21.75
CA ASN A 17 29.36 -4.36 -20.61
C ASN A 17 27.85 -4.11 -20.78
N THR A 18 27.28 -4.58 -21.90
CA THR A 18 25.84 -4.44 -22.22
C THR A 18 24.91 -4.83 -21.06
N ASP A 19 25.29 -5.84 -20.27
CA ASP A 19 24.51 -6.34 -19.14
C ASP A 19 24.53 -5.41 -17.92
N GLU A 20 25.61 -4.64 -17.73
CA GLU A 20 25.70 -3.64 -16.66
C GLU A 20 24.85 -2.41 -17.03
N ALA A 21 24.95 -1.93 -18.27
CA ALA A 21 24.14 -0.82 -18.77
C ALA A 21 22.63 -1.12 -18.72
N VAL A 22 22.23 -2.35 -19.08
CA VAL A 22 20.83 -2.80 -18.96
C VAL A 22 20.38 -2.82 -17.50
N ARG A 23 21.22 -3.29 -16.57
CA ARG A 23 20.91 -3.31 -15.14
C ARG A 23 20.76 -1.91 -14.55
N GLU A 24 21.66 -0.99 -14.88
CA GLU A 24 21.57 0.41 -14.44
C GLU A 24 20.33 1.11 -15.03
N THR A 25 20.05 0.89 -16.31
CA THR A 25 18.85 1.46 -16.95
C THR A 25 17.58 0.92 -16.30
N THR A 26 17.52 -0.39 -16.04
CA THR A 26 16.37 -1.02 -15.37
C THR A 26 16.18 -0.50 -13.96
N ARG A 27 17.27 -0.28 -13.21
CA ARG A 27 17.27 0.33 -11.88
C ARG A 27 16.65 1.73 -11.90
N GLU A 28 17.10 2.61 -12.81
CA GLU A 28 16.54 3.97 -12.91
C GLU A 28 15.07 3.96 -13.34
N LEU A 29 14.66 3.08 -14.25
CA LEU A 29 13.26 2.94 -14.64
C LEU A 29 12.37 2.51 -13.46
N LYS A 30 12.84 1.56 -12.64
CA LYS A 30 12.16 1.14 -11.41
C LYS A 30 12.08 2.28 -10.41
N TYR A 31 13.16 3.03 -10.20
CA TYR A 31 13.14 4.17 -9.30
C TYR A 31 12.14 5.25 -9.74
N ASN A 32 12.12 5.61 -11.02
CA ASN A 32 11.17 6.58 -11.57
C ASN A 32 9.72 6.09 -11.44
N LEU A 33 9.47 4.78 -11.62
CA LEU A 33 8.16 4.18 -11.39
C LEU A 33 7.76 4.27 -9.91
N ALA A 34 8.68 3.99 -8.98
CA ALA A 34 8.43 4.14 -7.55
C ALA A 34 8.09 5.59 -7.18
N GLN A 35 8.81 6.58 -7.71
CA GLN A 35 8.47 7.99 -7.51
C GLN A 35 7.08 8.34 -8.06
N SER A 36 6.75 7.86 -9.26
CA SER A 36 5.41 8.05 -9.84
C SER A 36 4.31 7.43 -8.97
N TYR A 37 4.59 6.30 -8.32
CA TYR A 37 3.68 5.69 -7.34
C TYR A 37 3.59 6.51 -6.05
N MET A 38 4.69 7.06 -5.54
CA MET A 38 4.68 7.96 -4.39
C MET A 38 3.81 9.20 -4.65
N ASP A 39 4.02 9.87 -5.78
CA ASP A 39 3.26 11.04 -6.20
C ASP A 39 1.77 10.72 -6.37
N GLY A 40 1.47 9.49 -6.81
CA GLY A 40 0.10 8.97 -6.94
C GLY A 40 -0.50 8.42 -5.64
N GLY A 41 0.18 8.53 -4.49
CA GLY A 41 -0.30 8.02 -3.19
C GLY A 41 -0.25 6.49 -3.04
N ARG A 42 0.32 5.76 -4.01
CA ARG A 42 0.45 4.30 -4.01
C ARG A 42 1.72 3.86 -3.29
N LEU A 43 1.81 4.23 -2.00
CA LEU A 43 3.01 4.08 -1.19
C LEU A 43 3.46 2.62 -1.02
N GLY A 44 2.53 1.66 -0.98
CA GLY A 44 2.88 0.24 -0.83
C GLY A 44 3.61 -0.32 -2.05
N GLU A 45 3.12 -0.03 -3.26
CA GLU A 45 3.76 -0.40 -4.51
C GLU A 45 5.10 0.30 -4.71
N ALA A 46 5.22 1.56 -4.28
CA ALA A 46 6.50 2.26 -4.25
C ALA A 46 7.49 1.56 -3.31
N ALA A 47 7.07 1.23 -2.09
CA ALA A 47 7.90 0.57 -1.08
C ALA A 47 8.43 -0.79 -1.57
N GLU A 48 7.59 -1.62 -2.21
CA GLU A 48 8.02 -2.91 -2.79
C GLU A 48 9.15 -2.73 -3.81
N ILE A 49 9.00 -1.77 -4.73
CA ILE A 49 10.04 -1.50 -5.76
C ILE A 49 11.31 -0.96 -5.10
N LEU A 50 11.18 -0.04 -4.14
CA LEU A 50 12.30 0.59 -3.45
C LEU A 50 13.10 -0.41 -2.61
N GLU A 51 12.42 -1.34 -1.93
CA GLU A 51 13.07 -2.43 -1.19
C GLU A 51 13.88 -3.33 -2.13
N GLU A 52 13.30 -3.72 -3.28
CA GLU A 52 13.99 -4.52 -4.30
C GLU A 52 15.27 -3.83 -4.79
N ILE A 53 15.16 -2.59 -5.28
CA ILE A 53 16.31 -1.90 -5.86
C ILE A 53 17.35 -1.48 -4.82
N TRP A 54 16.95 -1.23 -3.57
CA TRP A 54 17.90 -0.90 -2.51
C TRP A 54 18.63 -2.14 -1.96
N GLY A 55 17.99 -3.31 -2.04
CA GLY A 55 18.63 -4.62 -1.88
C GLY A 55 19.83 -4.79 -2.80
N ASP A 56 19.61 -4.56 -4.10
CA ASP A 56 20.64 -4.72 -5.13
C ASP A 56 21.69 -3.60 -5.13
N TRP A 57 21.31 -2.39 -4.70
CA TRP A 57 22.14 -1.19 -4.77
C TRP A 57 22.21 -0.45 -3.42
N PRO A 58 22.83 -1.04 -2.37
CA PRO A 58 22.80 -0.51 -1.01
C PRO A 58 23.50 0.86 -0.86
N ARG A 59 24.36 1.23 -1.83
CA ARG A 59 25.06 2.53 -1.82
C ARG A 59 24.17 3.71 -2.24
N GLU A 60 23.03 3.44 -2.87
CA GLU A 60 22.10 4.47 -3.36
C GLU A 60 21.16 4.92 -2.23
N ALA A 61 21.62 5.89 -1.42
CA ALA A 61 20.86 6.39 -0.27
C ALA A 61 19.46 6.91 -0.64
N ARG A 62 19.28 7.45 -1.86
CA ARG A 62 17.98 7.93 -2.37
C ARG A 62 16.89 6.86 -2.39
N PHE A 63 17.25 5.59 -2.57
CA PHE A 63 16.27 4.49 -2.54
C PHE A 63 15.81 4.24 -1.10
N GLY A 64 16.76 4.16 -0.16
CA GLY A 64 16.47 4.00 1.26
C GLY A 64 15.66 5.16 1.84
N LEU A 65 15.99 6.41 1.50
CA LEU A 65 15.24 7.60 1.94
C LEU A 65 13.78 7.56 1.48
N ASN A 66 13.55 7.27 0.20
CA ASN A 66 12.18 7.16 -0.33
C ASN A 66 11.43 5.97 0.27
N LEU A 67 12.11 4.86 0.55
CA LEU A 67 11.51 3.71 1.23
C LEU A 67 11.08 4.09 2.66
N ILE A 68 11.95 4.74 3.43
CA ILE A 68 11.64 5.20 4.79
C ILE A 68 10.45 6.15 4.79
N ALA A 69 10.35 7.04 3.80
CA ALA A 69 9.19 7.91 3.62
C ALA A 69 7.91 7.12 3.32
N CYS A 70 7.96 6.13 2.41
CA CYS A 70 6.82 5.27 2.10
C CYS A 70 6.36 4.47 3.33
N LEU A 71 7.29 3.84 4.05
CA LEU A 71 6.98 3.07 5.26
C LEU A 71 6.36 3.95 6.35
N GLY A 72 6.82 5.20 6.49
CA GLY A 72 6.20 6.19 7.38
C GLY A 72 4.77 6.54 6.99
N GLY A 73 4.53 6.83 5.71
CA GLY A 73 3.17 7.13 5.22
C GLY A 73 2.21 5.93 5.27
N LEU A 74 2.73 4.70 5.27
CA LEU A 74 1.96 3.46 5.45
C LEU A 74 1.73 3.09 6.92
N GLY A 75 2.36 3.80 7.87
CA GLY A 75 2.30 3.44 9.30
C GLY A 75 3.06 2.16 9.67
N ARG A 76 3.97 1.66 8.80
CA ARG A 76 4.81 0.48 9.06
C ARG A 76 6.00 0.85 9.95
N VAL A 77 5.70 1.22 11.20
CA VAL A 77 6.64 1.89 12.13
C VAL A 77 7.90 1.06 12.40
N GLU A 78 7.76 -0.26 12.61
CA GLU A 78 8.91 -1.13 12.90
C GLU A 78 9.85 -1.25 11.70
N GLU A 79 9.30 -1.52 10.51
CA GLU A 79 10.08 -1.63 9.28
C GLU A 79 10.74 -0.31 8.90
N ARG A 80 10.07 0.82 9.13
CA ARG A 80 10.66 2.15 8.99
C ARG A 80 11.90 2.29 9.87
N GLY A 81 11.83 1.85 11.13
CA GLY A 81 12.95 1.84 12.06
C GLY A 81 14.13 1.01 11.55
N LEU A 82 13.87 -0.22 11.09
CA LEU A 82 14.88 -1.10 10.51
C LEU A 82 15.52 -0.49 9.25
N ALA A 83 14.73 0.15 8.39
CA ALA A 83 15.23 0.84 7.21
C ALA A 83 16.14 2.03 7.57
N ILE A 84 15.84 2.78 8.63
CA ILE A 84 16.72 3.85 9.13
C ILE A 84 18.06 3.29 9.63
N GLU A 85 18.05 2.18 10.38
CA GLU A 85 19.27 1.53 10.84
C GLU A 85 20.11 1.01 9.67
N ARG A 86 19.48 0.40 8.66
CA ARG A 86 20.14 -0.02 7.42
C ARG A 86 20.75 1.16 6.67
N LEU A 87 20.06 2.30 6.59
CA LEU A 87 20.59 3.51 5.96
C LEU A 87 21.83 4.02 6.70
N ALA A 88 21.80 4.05 8.04
CA ALA A 88 22.95 4.45 8.85
C ALA A 88 24.14 3.51 8.65
N MET A 89 23.92 2.20 8.63
CA MET A 89 24.97 1.21 8.35
C MET A 89 25.55 1.37 6.94
N ASN A 90 24.70 1.53 5.93
CA ASN A 90 25.12 1.74 4.55
C ASN A 90 25.91 3.04 4.40
N ALA A 91 25.47 4.12 5.05
CA ALA A 91 26.16 5.40 5.06
C ALA A 91 27.58 5.27 5.62
N LYS A 92 27.73 4.61 6.77
CA LYS A 92 29.04 4.34 7.37
C LYS A 92 29.95 3.54 6.44
N ASN A 93 29.43 2.45 5.87
CA ASN A 93 30.19 1.60 4.94
C ASN A 93 30.60 2.37 3.67
N ASN A 94 29.71 3.22 3.15
CA ASN A 94 29.98 4.06 1.99
C ASN A 94 31.04 5.11 2.28
N PHE A 95 30.98 5.71 3.46
CA PHE A 95 31.94 6.69 3.94
C PHE A 95 33.34 6.07 4.08
N GLU A 96 33.45 4.92 4.76
CA GLU A 96 34.71 4.16 4.88
C GLU A 96 35.28 3.76 3.51
N TRP A 97 34.41 3.30 2.60
CA TRP A 97 34.81 3.00 1.23
C TRP A 97 35.30 4.24 0.49
N ALA A 98 34.62 5.38 0.62
CA ALA A 98 34.98 6.62 -0.04
C ALA A 98 36.33 7.17 0.46
N LEU A 99 36.63 7.06 1.76
CA LEU A 99 37.95 7.40 2.31
C LEU A 99 39.06 6.57 1.67
N GLY A 100 38.87 5.25 1.60
CA GLY A 100 39.84 4.35 0.97
C GLY A 100 39.99 4.63 -0.52
N GLU A 101 38.90 4.94 -1.22
CA GLU A 101 38.91 5.22 -2.66
C GLU A 101 39.59 6.56 -2.97
N ILE A 102 39.37 7.61 -2.18
CA ILE A 102 40.09 8.88 -2.32
C ILE A 102 41.60 8.67 -2.16
N GLU A 103 42.03 7.90 -1.16
CA GLU A 103 43.46 7.63 -0.96
C GLU A 103 44.06 6.78 -2.09
N ARG A 104 43.29 5.81 -2.60
CA ARG A 104 43.69 4.98 -3.75
C ARG A 104 43.84 5.82 -5.02
N LEU A 105 42.95 6.77 -5.24
CA LEU A 105 42.92 7.65 -6.42
C LEU A 105 43.97 8.77 -6.35
N ARG A 106 44.46 9.11 -5.15
CA ARG A 106 45.37 10.25 -4.92
C ARG A 106 46.60 10.26 -5.82
N PRO A 107 47.39 9.17 -5.98
CA PRO A 107 48.57 9.20 -6.83
C PRO A 107 48.22 9.49 -8.29
N GLU A 108 47.13 8.89 -8.79
CA GLU A 108 46.66 9.10 -10.16
C GLU A 108 46.11 10.52 -10.34
N ALA A 109 45.39 11.05 -9.36
CA ALA A 109 44.87 12.42 -9.37
C ALA A 109 46.00 13.48 -9.35
N ASP A 110 47.06 13.24 -8.57
CA ASP A 110 48.22 14.12 -8.47
C ASP A 110 48.99 14.23 -9.82
N GLU A 111 49.01 13.18 -10.65
CA GLU A 111 49.59 13.21 -12.00
C GLU A 111 48.88 14.23 -12.93
N TYR A 112 47.61 14.53 -12.66
CA TYR A 112 46.80 15.51 -13.39
C TYR A 112 46.63 16.82 -12.61
N GLY A 113 47.38 17.03 -11.50
CA GLY A 113 47.29 18.22 -10.67
C GLY A 113 46.01 18.34 -9.83
N ILE A 114 45.21 17.28 -9.71
CA ILE A 114 43.96 17.27 -8.94
C ILE A 114 44.26 16.95 -7.48
N LYS A 115 44.19 17.97 -6.61
CA LYS A 115 44.41 17.80 -5.17
C LYS A 115 43.16 17.26 -4.48
N LEU A 116 43.20 16.01 -4.04
CA LEU A 116 42.11 15.39 -3.28
C LEU A 116 42.15 15.75 -1.79
N PRO A 117 40.99 15.86 -1.10
CA PRO A 117 40.95 16.20 0.31
C PRO A 117 41.65 15.15 1.19
N HIS A 118 41.99 15.55 2.41
CA HIS A 118 42.48 14.68 3.48
C HIS A 118 41.45 14.71 4.61
N PRO A 119 40.36 13.93 4.48
CA PRO A 119 39.24 14.07 5.40
C PRO A 119 39.68 13.58 6.77
N LYS A 120 39.57 14.46 7.78
CA LYS A 120 39.88 14.10 9.17
C LYS A 120 38.64 13.49 9.79
N VAL A 121 38.81 12.29 10.33
CA VAL A 121 37.73 11.55 10.97
C VAL A 121 37.86 11.72 12.48
N ASP A 122 36.74 12.00 13.16
CA ASP A 122 36.70 12.11 14.61
C ASP A 122 36.69 10.71 15.29
N ALA A 123 36.58 10.70 16.62
CA ALA A 123 36.56 9.46 17.40
C ALA A 123 35.31 8.59 17.16
N ALA A 124 34.26 9.13 16.54
CA ALA A 124 33.03 8.42 16.19
C ALA A 124 33.05 7.85 14.77
N GLY A 125 34.07 8.19 13.96
CA GLY A 125 34.15 7.76 12.57
C GLY A 125 33.49 8.73 11.59
N GLU A 126 33.14 9.95 12.02
CA GLU A 126 32.50 10.98 11.20
C GLU A 126 33.50 12.06 10.77
N LEU A 127 33.22 12.79 9.69
CA LEU A 127 34.05 13.93 9.29
C LEU A 127 34.04 15.01 10.38
N ALA A 128 35.23 15.40 10.84
CA ALA A 128 35.36 16.59 11.67
C ALA A 128 34.87 17.82 10.87
N GLU A 129 34.08 18.71 11.47
CA GLU A 129 33.50 19.90 10.82
C GLU A 129 34.56 20.74 10.06
N GLU A 130 35.80 20.79 10.57
CA GLU A 130 36.94 21.49 9.97
C GLU A 130 37.48 20.87 8.67
N SER A 131 37.01 19.68 8.28
CA SER A 131 37.52 18.93 7.10
C SER A 131 36.76 19.18 5.80
N ILE A 132 35.69 20.00 5.84
CA ILE A 132 34.83 20.37 4.70
C ILE A 132 35.18 21.78 4.16
N ALA A 133 36.32 22.36 4.54
CA ALA A 133 36.84 23.55 3.86
C ALA A 133 37.35 23.15 2.47
N VAL A 134 36.43 23.03 1.52
CA VAL A 134 36.74 23.25 0.11
C VAL A 134 37.08 24.72 0.03
N ASP A 135 38.28 25.05 -0.45
CA ASP A 135 38.65 26.41 -0.80
C ASP A 135 37.60 26.91 -1.80
N GLU A 136 36.64 27.73 -1.37
CA GLU A 136 35.61 28.30 -2.26
C GLU A 136 36.25 29.23 -3.31
N ASP A 137 37.53 29.58 -3.14
CA ASP A 137 38.36 30.29 -4.11
C ASP A 137 39.02 29.37 -5.15
N ALA A 138 38.88 28.04 -5.05
CA ALA A 138 39.25 27.15 -6.14
C ALA A 138 38.15 27.21 -7.21
N GLU A 139 38.34 28.11 -8.17
CA GLU A 139 37.43 28.28 -9.31
C GLU A 139 36.97 26.92 -9.84
N PRO A 140 35.66 26.72 -10.10
CA PRO A 140 35.24 25.59 -10.92
C PRO A 140 36.01 25.73 -12.23
N ALA A 141 36.63 24.65 -12.71
CA ALA A 141 37.17 24.63 -14.06
C ALA A 141 36.04 25.04 -15.01
N ALA A 142 36.08 26.32 -15.41
CA ALA A 142 35.07 26.96 -16.19
C ALA A 142 34.99 26.24 -17.54
N ASP A 143 33.79 26.21 -18.11
CA ASP A 143 33.64 26.08 -19.55
C ASP A 143 34.60 27.08 -20.22
N VAL A 144 35.69 26.59 -20.80
CA VAL A 144 36.65 27.42 -21.54
C VAL A 144 36.02 27.79 -22.88
N ALA A 145 35.04 28.69 -22.80
CA ALA A 145 34.70 29.58 -23.90
C ALA A 145 35.73 30.70 -23.90
N ASN A 146 36.80 30.48 -24.67
CA ASN A 146 37.54 31.45 -25.47
C ASN A 146 37.55 32.90 -24.95
N ASP A 147 38.63 33.31 -24.29
CA ASP A 147 39.33 34.57 -24.60
C ASP A 147 40.77 34.49 -24.07
N GLY A 148 41.71 34.84 -24.95
CA GLY A 148 43.12 34.52 -24.80
C GLY A 148 43.88 35.45 -23.87
N GLU A 149 44.81 34.86 -23.13
CA GLU A 149 46.12 35.43 -22.84
C GLU A 149 47.10 34.26 -22.57
N GLU A 150 48.22 34.29 -23.30
CA GLU A 150 49.23 33.22 -23.36
C GLU A 150 49.95 33.06 -22.03
N ALA A 151 49.73 31.92 -21.36
CA ALA A 151 50.61 31.39 -20.33
C ALA A 151 51.36 30.18 -20.89
N GLU A 152 52.69 30.22 -20.78
CA GLU A 152 53.65 29.28 -21.36
C GLU A 152 53.42 27.81 -20.95
N ASP A 153 53.24 26.97 -21.96
CA ASP A 153 53.52 25.53 -22.11
C ASP A 153 53.90 24.72 -20.85
N ALA A 154 52.88 24.25 -20.12
CA ALA A 154 52.84 22.89 -19.63
C ALA A 154 51.62 22.21 -20.27
N GLU A 155 51.81 21.15 -21.05
CA GLU A 155 50.70 20.31 -21.53
C GLU A 155 49.94 19.76 -20.30
N VAL A 156 48.90 20.47 -19.84
CA VAL A 156 47.99 19.97 -18.81
C VAL A 156 47.18 18.86 -19.46
N LYS A 157 47.66 17.62 -19.29
CA LYS A 157 47.00 16.42 -19.77
C LYS A 157 45.59 16.38 -19.16
N GLU A 158 44.55 16.24 -19.97
CA GLU A 158 43.19 16.10 -19.44
C GLU A 158 43.04 14.77 -18.67
N PRO A 159 42.36 14.77 -17.50
CA PRO A 159 42.16 13.57 -16.72
C PRO A 159 41.21 12.59 -17.44
N PRO A 160 41.45 11.26 -17.38
CA PRO A 160 40.55 10.28 -17.95
C PRO A 160 39.13 10.39 -17.36
N LYS A 161 38.09 10.28 -18.20
CA LYS A 161 36.67 10.32 -17.74
C LYS A 161 36.38 9.35 -16.58
N LYS A 162 37.02 8.18 -16.58
CA LYS A 162 36.91 7.17 -15.51
C LYS A 162 37.40 7.70 -14.15
N LEU A 163 38.53 8.41 -14.15
CA LEU A 163 39.12 9.01 -12.95
C LEU A 163 38.20 10.11 -12.40
N THR A 164 37.75 11.03 -13.26
CA THR A 164 36.82 12.11 -12.89
C THR A 164 35.52 11.55 -12.29
N PHE A 165 34.95 10.50 -12.89
CA PHE A 165 33.75 9.84 -12.38
C PHE A 165 33.97 9.18 -11.02
N ALA A 166 35.09 8.47 -10.84
CA ALA A 166 35.44 7.81 -9.58
C ALA A 166 35.63 8.84 -8.44
N ILE A 167 36.34 9.95 -8.72
CA ILE A 167 36.52 11.06 -7.78
C ILE A 167 35.16 11.66 -7.40
N ARG A 168 34.32 12.01 -8.38
CA ARG A 168 33.00 12.59 -8.12
C ARG A 168 32.13 11.68 -7.25
N LYS A 169 32.15 10.37 -7.53
CA LYS A 169 31.41 9.37 -6.75
C LYS A 169 31.92 9.30 -5.31
N ALA A 170 33.23 9.16 -5.11
CA ALA A 170 33.81 9.13 -3.76
C ALA A 170 33.50 10.43 -2.99
N MET A 171 33.65 11.59 -3.62
CA MET A 171 33.33 12.89 -3.02
C MET A 171 31.86 13.03 -2.62
N SER A 172 30.93 12.51 -3.43
CA SER A 172 29.49 12.52 -3.08
C SER A 172 29.17 11.68 -1.85
N LEU A 173 29.89 10.57 -1.64
CA LEU A 173 29.72 9.67 -0.49
C LEU A 173 30.43 10.16 0.78
N LEU A 174 31.30 11.18 0.65
CA LEU A 174 31.87 11.88 1.80
C LEU A 174 30.94 13.00 2.33
N GLN A 175 29.85 13.34 1.63
CA GLN A 175 28.91 14.34 2.16
C GLN A 175 28.24 13.84 3.44
N PRO A 176 28.09 14.70 4.48
CA PRO A 176 27.56 14.28 5.77
C PRO A 176 26.05 14.00 5.69
N ILE A 177 25.66 12.73 5.91
CA ILE A 177 24.26 12.32 6.04
C ILE A 177 23.76 12.36 7.49
N GLY A 178 24.65 12.59 8.46
CA GLY A 178 24.35 12.63 9.89
C GLY A 178 23.14 13.49 10.26
N PRO A 179 23.01 14.74 9.76
CA PRO A 179 21.82 15.57 10.03
C PRO A 179 20.51 14.92 9.58
N THR A 180 20.50 14.30 8.39
CA THR A 180 19.33 13.57 7.87
C THR A 180 19.03 12.34 8.73
N LEU A 181 20.05 11.59 9.17
CA LEU A 181 19.85 10.44 10.06
C LEU A 181 19.30 10.86 11.43
N ASN A 182 19.80 11.95 12.02
CA ASN A 182 19.28 12.50 13.26
C ASN A 182 17.83 12.95 13.12
N TRP A 183 17.48 13.58 11.99
CA TRP A 183 16.11 13.95 11.67
C TRP A 183 15.18 12.73 11.58
N LEU A 184 15.57 11.71 10.82
CA LEU A 184 14.78 10.48 10.66
C LEU A 184 14.64 9.70 11.97
N ALA A 185 15.71 9.62 12.76
CA ALA A 185 15.72 8.96 14.06
C ALA A 185 14.90 9.73 15.10
N MET A 186 14.90 11.06 15.06
CA MET A 186 14.00 11.89 15.85
C MET A 186 12.55 11.59 15.52
N GLN A 187 12.17 11.61 14.24
CA GLN A 187 10.80 11.29 13.80
C GLN A 187 10.40 9.86 14.20
N GLN A 188 11.33 8.89 14.10
CA GLN A 188 11.07 7.52 14.56
C GLN A 188 10.78 7.48 16.05
N ALA A 189 11.57 8.19 16.86
CA ALA A 189 11.39 8.24 18.30
C ALA A 189 10.05 8.89 18.70
N VAL A 190 9.63 9.95 17.99
CA VAL A 190 8.29 10.55 18.17
C VAL A 190 7.19 9.54 17.84
N LEU A 191 7.31 8.82 16.71
CA LEU A 191 6.33 7.80 16.29
C LEU A 191 6.22 6.63 17.28
N THR A 192 7.30 6.27 17.96
CA THR A 192 7.32 5.19 18.97
C THR A 192 7.13 5.69 20.39
N ASP A 193 6.70 6.94 20.58
CA ASP A 193 6.48 7.57 21.89
C ASP A 193 7.73 7.62 22.81
N ASP A 194 8.93 7.50 22.24
CA ASP A 194 10.21 7.60 22.95
C ASP A 194 10.66 9.07 23.01
N HIS A 195 9.94 9.87 23.79
CA HIS A 195 10.16 11.31 23.89
C HIS A 195 11.57 11.67 24.40
N ASP A 196 12.16 10.85 25.28
CA ASP A 196 13.51 11.09 25.79
C ASP A 196 14.56 10.97 24.69
N ARG A 197 14.42 9.97 23.81
CA ARG A 197 15.30 9.81 22.66
C ARG A 197 15.06 10.91 21.62
N ALA A 198 13.80 11.26 21.35
CA ALA A 198 13.46 12.35 20.44
C ALA A 198 14.08 13.69 20.90
N ARG A 199 13.99 14.04 22.19
CA ARG A 199 14.60 15.26 22.75
C ARG A 199 16.11 15.31 22.59
N LYS A 200 16.81 14.18 22.75
CA LYS A 200 18.27 14.11 22.51
C LYS A 200 18.61 14.44 21.06
N PHE A 201 17.87 13.89 20.10
CA PHE A 201 18.11 14.22 18.70
C PHE A 201 17.78 15.69 18.38
N LEU A 202 16.71 16.24 18.95
CA LEU A 202 16.40 17.67 18.81
C LEU A 202 17.49 18.58 19.39
N GLU A 203 18.13 18.19 20.50
CA GLU A 203 19.27 18.93 21.05
C GLU A 203 20.46 18.93 20.08
N VAL A 204 20.75 17.79 19.44
CA VAL A 204 21.81 17.68 18.42
C VAL A 204 21.46 18.52 17.18
N ILE A 205 20.23 18.40 16.67
CA ILE A 205 19.75 19.17 15.52
C ILE A 205 19.83 20.69 15.80
N GLY A 206 19.43 21.11 16.99
CA GLY A 206 19.43 22.53 17.39
C GLY A 206 20.80 23.16 17.58
N LYS A 207 21.89 22.38 17.65
CA LYS A 207 23.27 22.90 17.74
C LYS A 207 23.84 23.35 16.40
N SER A 208 23.23 22.96 15.28
CA SER A 208 23.68 23.38 13.95
C SER A 208 23.24 24.82 13.67
N GLU A 209 24.17 25.74 13.36
CA GLU A 209 23.83 27.13 13.02
C GLU A 209 22.86 27.21 11.82
N LYS A 210 22.99 26.29 10.85
CA LYS A 210 22.07 26.18 9.70
C LYS A 210 20.64 25.78 10.10
N ALA A 211 20.44 25.20 11.28
CA ALA A 211 19.13 24.77 11.74
C ALA A 211 18.24 25.94 12.18
N ILE A 212 18.84 27.07 12.56
CA ILE A 212 18.13 28.21 13.16
C ILE A 212 17.34 29.01 12.12
N ASP A 213 17.80 29.02 10.86
CA ASP A 213 17.22 29.85 9.79
C ASP A 213 16.52 29.05 8.68
N SER A 214 16.45 27.71 8.81
CA SER A 214 15.71 26.86 7.87
C SER A 214 14.23 26.80 8.24
N LEU A 215 13.37 27.35 7.38
CA LEU A 215 11.91 27.33 7.53
C LEU A 215 11.36 25.90 7.74
N ASP A 216 11.69 24.98 6.83
CA ASP A 216 11.23 23.59 6.89
C ASP A 216 11.64 22.90 8.20
N LEU A 217 12.85 23.19 8.68
CA LEU A 217 13.33 22.62 9.93
C LEU A 217 12.66 23.24 11.15
N GLN A 218 12.39 24.55 11.17
CA GLN A 218 11.62 25.16 12.26
C GLN A 218 10.21 24.57 12.34
N LEU A 219 9.53 24.44 11.20
CA LEU A 219 8.21 23.78 11.11
C LEU A 219 8.26 22.34 11.63
N GLY A 220 9.26 21.58 11.16
CA GLY A 220 9.41 20.19 11.53
C GLY A 220 9.73 19.98 13.02
N ILE A 221 10.61 20.82 13.62
CA ILE A 221 10.89 20.77 15.06
C ILE A 221 9.64 21.16 15.86
N GLY A 222 8.90 22.18 15.41
CA GLY A 222 7.64 22.59 16.02
C GLY A 222 6.62 21.45 16.05
N GLU A 223 6.45 20.74 14.94
CA GLU A 223 5.58 19.57 14.86
C GLU A 223 6.00 18.47 15.83
N ALA A 224 7.29 18.11 15.84
CA ALA A 224 7.81 17.10 16.74
C ALA A 224 7.58 17.44 18.22
N ARG A 225 7.82 18.71 18.61
CA ARG A 225 7.58 19.21 19.97
C ARG A 225 6.09 19.14 20.34
N LEU A 226 5.23 19.56 19.42
CA LEU A 226 3.79 19.52 19.61
C LEU A 226 3.29 18.07 19.81
N SER A 227 3.80 17.11 19.02
CA SER A 227 3.48 15.69 19.18
C SER A 227 3.93 15.10 20.52
N MET A 228 5.03 15.60 21.09
CA MET A 228 5.51 15.19 22.43
C MET A 228 4.81 15.91 23.59
N GLY A 229 3.89 16.83 23.30
CA GLY A 229 3.22 17.66 24.31
C GLY A 229 4.07 18.81 24.86
N ASP A 230 5.23 19.10 24.26
CA ASP A 230 6.08 20.25 24.61
C ASP A 230 5.49 21.53 23.97
N ILE A 231 4.31 21.95 24.43
CA ILE A 231 3.45 22.97 23.77
C ILE A 231 4.14 24.33 23.66
N ASP A 232 4.86 24.75 24.70
CA ASP A 232 5.50 26.07 24.73
C ASP A 232 6.70 26.13 23.78
N GLU A 233 7.53 25.09 23.80
CA GLU A 233 8.66 24.96 22.87
C GLU A 233 8.20 24.81 21.42
N ALA A 234 7.04 24.18 21.17
CA ALA A 234 6.45 24.13 19.83
C ALA A 234 6.02 25.53 19.36
N ALA A 235 5.40 26.32 20.24
CA ALA A 235 4.99 27.70 19.95
C ALA A 235 6.16 28.56 19.51
N ASP A 236 7.29 28.49 20.23
CA ASP A 236 8.52 29.23 19.91
C ASP A 236 9.04 28.90 18.50
N ARG A 237 8.94 27.63 18.09
CA ARG A 237 9.42 27.17 16.78
C ARG A 237 8.52 27.64 15.64
N PHE A 238 7.21 27.56 15.81
CA PHE A 238 6.28 28.11 14.82
C PHE A 238 6.37 29.64 14.74
N ALA A 239 6.58 30.34 15.86
CA ALA A 239 6.85 31.78 15.86
C ALA A 239 8.13 32.12 15.09
N ARG A 240 9.21 31.36 15.29
CA ARG A 240 10.46 31.54 14.54
C ARG A 240 10.28 31.27 13.04
N ALA A 241 9.45 30.30 12.65
CA ALA A 241 9.09 30.07 11.26
C ALA A 241 8.38 31.30 10.65
N LEU A 242 7.50 31.97 11.40
CA LEU A 242 6.83 33.21 10.96
C LEU A 242 7.75 34.44 10.91
N GLU A 243 8.88 34.43 11.63
CA GLU A 243 9.91 35.47 11.48
C GLU A 243 10.67 35.33 10.14
N ILE A 244 10.71 34.12 9.57
CA ILE A 244 11.33 33.82 8.28
C ILE A 244 10.33 34.09 7.14
N ASP A 245 9.10 33.61 7.30
CA ASP A 245 7.99 33.72 6.33
C ASP A 245 6.68 33.98 7.09
N ASP A 246 6.22 35.23 7.10
CA ASP A 246 5.08 35.70 7.89
C ASP A 246 3.71 35.24 7.35
N GLU A 247 3.68 34.81 6.08
CA GLU A 247 2.53 34.23 5.37
C GLU A 247 2.60 32.70 5.31
N ASN A 248 3.44 32.05 6.14
CA ASN A 248 3.56 30.61 6.14
C ASN A 248 2.32 29.91 6.75
N SER A 249 1.49 29.29 5.91
CA SER A 249 0.28 28.58 6.38
C SER A 249 0.56 27.43 7.34
N GLY A 250 1.71 26.75 7.20
CA GLY A 250 2.11 25.65 8.08
C GLY A 250 2.39 26.11 9.50
N ALA A 251 3.13 27.22 9.65
CA ALA A 251 3.41 27.81 10.94
C ALA A 251 2.14 28.36 11.62
N ARG A 252 1.26 29.03 10.85
CA ARG A 252 -0.04 29.51 11.33
C ARG A 252 -0.91 28.37 11.84
N LEU A 253 -0.98 27.26 11.10
CA LEU A 253 -1.70 26.07 11.55
C LEU A 253 -1.10 25.49 12.84
N GLY A 254 0.23 25.44 12.94
CA GLY A 254 0.93 25.04 14.16
C GLY A 254 0.55 25.88 15.36
N LEU A 255 0.50 27.21 15.20
CA LEU A 255 0.06 28.13 16.26
C LEU A 255 -1.43 27.98 16.60
N ALA A 256 -2.31 27.71 15.63
CA ALA A 256 -3.71 27.41 15.90
C ALA A 256 -3.86 26.16 16.78
N ARG A 257 -3.10 25.10 16.49
CA ARG A 257 -3.07 23.86 17.31
C ARG A 257 -2.51 24.11 18.71
N VAL A 258 -1.43 24.89 18.82
CA VAL A 258 -0.87 25.32 20.11
C VAL A 258 -1.90 26.10 20.93
N ALA A 259 -2.62 27.04 20.30
CA ALA A 259 -3.64 27.85 20.96
C ALA A 259 -4.81 26.99 21.46
N VAL A 260 -5.30 26.05 20.65
CA VAL A 260 -6.30 25.06 21.07
C VAL A 260 -5.79 24.22 22.24
N ALA A 261 -4.53 23.77 22.23
CA ALA A 261 -3.94 23.00 23.32
C ALA A 261 -3.79 23.80 24.63
N ARG A 262 -3.62 25.13 24.52
CA ARG A 262 -3.58 26.06 25.66
C ARG A 262 -4.95 26.56 26.11
N GLU A 263 -6.02 26.16 25.43
CA GLU A 263 -7.37 26.73 25.61
C GLU A 263 -7.43 28.25 25.34
N ASP A 264 -6.50 28.78 24.53
CA ASP A 264 -6.51 30.15 24.04
C ASP A 264 -7.38 30.22 22.77
N TRP A 265 -8.70 30.20 22.99
CA TRP A 265 -9.67 30.03 21.92
C TRP A 265 -9.68 31.20 20.93
N GLU A 266 -9.56 32.43 21.42
CA GLU A 266 -9.50 33.63 20.58
C GLU A 266 -8.31 33.58 19.63
N ARG A 267 -7.11 33.23 20.14
CA ARG A 267 -5.93 33.07 19.28
C ARG A 267 -6.08 31.90 18.32
N GLY A 268 -6.69 30.80 18.76
CA GLY A 268 -6.99 29.65 17.91
C GLY A 268 -7.88 29.99 16.73
N ILE A 269 -8.92 30.82 16.93
CA ILE A 269 -9.79 31.32 15.85
C ILE A 269 -8.98 32.19 14.87
N GLU A 270 -8.20 33.14 15.38
CA GLU A 270 -7.41 34.06 14.56
C GLU A 270 -6.43 33.32 13.64
N GLU A 271 -5.63 32.42 14.21
CA GLU A 271 -4.61 31.68 13.46
C GLU A 271 -5.23 30.64 12.52
N ALA A 272 -6.33 29.99 12.92
CA ALA A 272 -7.04 29.06 12.05
C ALA A 272 -7.69 29.77 10.86
N LEU A 273 -8.33 30.93 11.06
CA LEU A 273 -8.88 31.74 9.97
C LEU A 273 -7.79 32.22 9.02
N THR A 274 -6.70 32.78 9.56
CA THR A 274 -5.53 33.21 8.76
C THR A 274 -4.98 32.05 7.93
N THR A 275 -4.91 30.85 8.50
CA THR A 275 -4.50 29.64 7.77
C THR A 275 -5.44 29.34 6.60
N THR A 276 -6.76 29.42 6.80
CA THR A 276 -7.75 29.17 5.74
C THR A 276 -7.78 30.27 4.66
N GLU A 277 -7.37 31.50 5.00
CA GLU A 277 -7.21 32.59 4.04
C GLU A 277 -6.01 32.35 3.12
N LEU A 278 -4.91 31.82 3.67
CA LEU A 278 -3.70 31.46 2.92
C LEU A 278 -3.87 30.16 2.11
N LEU A 279 -4.53 29.15 2.70
CA LEU A 279 -4.76 27.85 2.10
C LEU A 279 -6.21 27.40 2.34
N PHE A 280 -7.08 27.70 1.35
CA PHE A 280 -8.51 27.44 1.42
C PHE A 280 -8.86 25.97 1.72
N GLN A 281 -8.12 25.01 1.14
CA GLN A 281 -8.35 23.59 1.38
C GLN A 281 -7.40 23.09 2.46
N ASN A 282 -7.75 23.35 3.72
CA ASN A 282 -7.03 22.88 4.90
C ASN A 282 -8.02 22.33 5.97
N PRO A 283 -8.30 21.01 5.96
CA PRO A 283 -9.29 20.43 6.87
C PRO A 283 -8.87 20.55 8.33
N THR A 284 -7.57 20.47 8.62
CA THR A 284 -7.04 20.61 9.99
C THR A 284 -7.25 22.03 10.52
N ALA A 285 -7.09 23.07 9.69
CA ALA A 285 -7.37 24.45 10.08
C ALA A 285 -8.86 24.63 10.42
N HIS A 286 -9.76 24.10 9.59
CA HIS A 286 -11.20 24.13 9.89
C HIS A 286 -11.57 23.33 11.14
N PHE A 287 -10.89 22.20 11.39
CA PHE A 287 -11.07 21.45 12.63
C PHE A 287 -10.62 22.25 13.85
N MET A 288 -9.45 22.91 13.80
CA MET A 288 -8.98 23.80 14.86
C MET A 288 -9.94 24.97 15.08
N LEU A 289 -10.44 25.59 14.00
CA LEU A 289 -11.45 26.64 14.09
C LEU A 289 -12.71 26.14 14.80
N GLY A 290 -13.19 24.94 14.47
CA GLY A 290 -14.34 24.31 15.14
C GLY A 290 -14.09 24.09 16.63
N ARG A 291 -12.91 23.58 17.00
CA ARG A 291 -12.50 23.39 18.41
C ARG A 291 -12.48 24.71 19.19
N SER A 292 -11.92 25.76 18.60
CA SER A 292 -11.86 27.07 19.25
C SER A 292 -13.23 27.74 19.38
N LEU A 293 -14.07 27.65 18.34
CA LEU A 293 -15.45 28.16 18.37
C LEU A 293 -16.30 27.43 19.42
N GLU A 294 -16.14 26.12 19.52
CA GLU A 294 -16.78 25.32 20.57
C GLU A 294 -16.30 25.76 21.97
N GLY A 295 -14.99 26.02 22.13
CA GLY A 295 -14.40 26.49 23.39
C GLY A 295 -14.96 27.81 23.89
N ILE A 296 -15.29 28.75 22.98
CA ILE A 296 -15.97 30.01 23.34
C ILE A 296 -17.49 29.88 23.48
N GLY A 297 -18.06 28.72 23.14
CA GLY A 297 -19.49 28.43 23.19
C GLY A 297 -20.29 28.85 21.95
N ASP A 298 -19.63 29.13 20.82
CA ASP A 298 -20.29 29.40 19.53
C ASP A 298 -20.56 28.08 18.78
N ASP A 299 -21.54 27.33 19.28
CA ASP A 299 -21.89 26.00 18.80
C ASP A 299 -22.36 26.00 17.33
N GLU A 300 -23.01 27.07 16.89
CA GLU A 300 -23.52 27.19 15.51
C GLU A 300 -22.37 27.26 14.51
N HIS A 301 -21.39 28.13 14.73
CA HIS A 301 -20.23 28.24 13.85
C HIS A 301 -19.26 27.07 14.02
N ALA A 302 -19.14 26.49 15.22
CA ALA A 302 -18.34 25.29 15.45
C ALA A 302 -18.84 24.11 14.59
N LYS A 303 -20.16 23.88 14.58
CA LYS A 303 -20.78 22.85 13.72
C LYS A 303 -20.47 23.07 12.23
N ILE A 304 -20.52 24.31 11.76
CA ILE A 304 -20.18 24.65 10.37
C ILE A 304 -18.70 24.33 10.09
N ALA A 305 -17.78 24.76 10.95
CA ALA A 305 -16.35 24.53 10.78
C ALA A 305 -16.00 23.03 10.76
N TYR A 306 -16.58 22.24 11.68
CA TYR A 306 -16.45 20.78 11.65
C TYR A 306 -17.03 20.17 10.37
N GLY A 307 -18.19 20.66 9.90
CA GLY A 307 -18.79 20.23 8.65
C GLY A 307 -17.89 20.50 7.44
N VAL A 308 -17.22 21.66 7.38
CA VAL A 308 -16.25 21.97 6.32
C VAL A 308 -15.02 21.05 6.42
N ALA A 309 -14.49 20.82 7.63
CA ALA A 309 -13.38 19.91 7.83
C ALA A 309 -13.71 18.48 7.33
N LEU A 310 -14.89 17.96 7.67
CA LEU A 310 -15.37 16.64 7.23
C LEU A 310 -15.75 16.61 5.74
N GLY A 311 -16.17 17.73 5.17
CA GLY A 311 -16.38 17.86 3.73
C GLY A 311 -15.08 17.80 2.93
N GLN A 312 -14.00 18.39 3.46
CA GLN A 312 -12.67 18.35 2.86
C GLN A 312 -11.93 17.03 3.14
N ALA A 313 -12.13 16.44 4.32
CA ALA A 313 -11.53 15.17 4.74
C ALA A 313 -12.57 14.25 5.43
N PRO A 314 -13.35 13.47 4.66
CA PRO A 314 -14.38 12.59 5.22
C PRO A 314 -13.86 11.54 6.21
N GLY A 315 -12.59 11.13 6.09
CA GLY A 315 -11.93 10.18 6.98
C GLY A 315 -11.37 10.78 8.27
N MET A 316 -11.53 12.09 8.54
CA MET A 316 -10.97 12.74 9.72
C MET A 316 -11.75 12.35 10.99
N ILE A 317 -11.23 11.33 11.68
CA ILE A 317 -11.85 10.73 12.88
C ILE A 317 -12.04 11.79 13.98
N ASP A 318 -11.01 12.55 14.31
CA ASP A 318 -11.06 13.54 15.41
C ASP A 318 -12.16 14.60 15.21
N ALA A 319 -12.30 15.10 13.97
CA ALA A 319 -13.37 16.06 13.63
C ALA A 319 -14.77 15.43 13.73
N ARG A 320 -14.88 14.14 13.38
CA ARG A 320 -16.14 13.39 13.48
C ARG A 320 -16.52 13.12 14.93
N GLU A 321 -15.56 12.79 15.78
CA GLU A 321 -15.80 12.63 17.22
C GLU A 321 -16.18 13.96 17.87
N ALA A 322 -15.48 15.05 17.52
CA ALA A 322 -15.79 16.38 18.03
C ALA A 322 -17.22 16.83 17.66
N VAL A 323 -17.64 16.65 16.41
CA VAL A 323 -19.00 17.02 16.00
C VAL A 323 -20.07 16.13 16.67
N ILE A 324 -19.80 14.83 16.90
CA ILE A 324 -20.70 13.97 17.66
C ILE A 324 -20.87 14.51 19.09
N GLY A 325 -19.76 14.84 19.77
CA GLY A 325 -19.80 15.41 21.12
C GLY A 325 -20.56 16.73 21.20
N LEU A 326 -20.35 17.61 20.22
CA LEU A 326 -21.11 18.87 20.08
C LEU A 326 -22.61 18.59 19.89
N LEU A 327 -22.98 17.70 18.97
CA LEU A 327 -24.37 17.36 18.64
C LEU A 327 -25.11 16.75 19.82
N ASP A 328 -24.46 15.87 20.60
CA ASP A 328 -25.01 15.32 21.84
C ASP A 328 -25.30 16.42 22.86
N ARG A 329 -24.37 17.37 23.02
CA ARG A 329 -24.50 18.49 23.97
C ARG A 329 -25.65 19.42 23.60
N ILE A 330 -25.85 19.72 22.31
CA ILE A 330 -26.94 20.59 21.85
C ILE A 330 -28.27 19.85 21.64
N GLY A 331 -28.30 18.53 21.81
CA GLY A 331 -29.52 17.71 21.73
C GLY A 331 -29.94 17.24 20.34
N SER A 332 -29.05 17.33 19.34
CA SER A 332 -29.28 16.92 17.95
C SER A 332 -28.99 15.43 17.73
N LYS A 333 -29.77 14.56 18.40
CA LYS A 333 -29.50 13.11 18.47
C LYS A 333 -29.46 12.40 17.11
N GLU A 334 -30.40 12.69 16.22
CA GLU A 334 -30.49 12.03 14.91
C GLU A 334 -29.25 12.29 14.05
N GLU A 335 -28.75 13.53 14.04
CA GLU A 335 -27.51 13.87 13.33
C GLU A 335 -26.30 13.19 13.99
N ALA A 336 -26.23 13.15 15.32
CA ALA A 336 -25.15 12.46 16.04
C ALA A 336 -25.09 10.97 15.70
N ASP A 337 -26.25 10.29 15.65
CA ASP A 337 -26.35 8.88 15.28
C ASP A 337 -25.86 8.63 13.84
N GLN A 338 -26.16 9.52 12.89
CA GLN A 338 -25.65 9.42 11.52
C GLN A 338 -24.13 9.56 11.45
N HIS A 339 -23.56 10.47 12.23
CA HIS A 339 -22.11 10.63 12.32
C HIS A 339 -21.43 9.43 12.97
N ARG A 340 -22.06 8.77 13.96
CA ARG A 340 -21.55 7.53 14.59
C ARG A 340 -21.50 6.38 13.60
N GLU A 341 -22.57 6.16 12.83
CA GLU A 341 -22.60 5.13 11.78
C GLU A 341 -21.46 5.36 10.76
N THR A 342 -21.27 6.61 10.33
CA THR A 342 -20.18 6.94 9.42
C THR A 342 -18.80 6.75 10.06
N LEU A 343 -18.67 7.04 11.36
CA LEU A 343 -17.41 6.85 12.09
C LEU A 343 -17.02 5.37 12.17
N GLU A 344 -18.00 4.49 12.39
CA GLU A 344 -17.81 3.05 12.39
C GLU A 344 -17.31 2.58 11.01
N GLN A 345 -17.97 2.99 9.93
CA GLN A 345 -17.54 2.67 8.57
C GLN A 345 -16.12 3.18 8.23
N VAL A 346 -15.78 4.41 8.67
CA VAL A 346 -14.44 4.98 8.48
C VAL A 346 -13.38 4.18 9.25
N ARG A 347 -13.70 3.74 10.48
CA ARG A 347 -12.79 2.93 11.31
C ARG A 347 -12.59 1.53 10.75
N GLU A 348 -13.66 0.89 10.27
CA GLU A 348 -13.59 -0.41 9.61
C GLU A 348 -12.70 -0.34 8.36
N MET A 349 -12.90 0.68 7.50
CA MET A 349 -12.09 0.86 6.31
C MET A 349 -10.63 1.14 6.64
N ALA A 350 -10.35 2.01 7.62
CA ALA A 350 -8.99 2.28 8.08
C ALA A 350 -8.32 1.03 8.68
N SER A 351 -9.07 0.22 9.45
CA SER A 351 -8.57 -1.04 10.02
C SER A 351 -8.24 -2.05 8.92
N ARG A 352 -9.10 -2.16 7.90
CA ARG A 352 -8.86 -3.02 6.74
C ARG A 352 -7.63 -2.57 5.95
N ASP A 353 -7.49 -1.27 5.67
CA ASP A 353 -6.32 -0.73 4.97
C ASP A 353 -5.03 -0.96 5.76
N THR A 354 -5.10 -0.81 7.09
CA THR A 354 -3.97 -1.12 7.99
C THR A 354 -3.61 -2.60 7.95
N ALA A 355 -4.59 -3.50 8.00
CA ALA A 355 -4.35 -4.94 7.89
C ALA A 355 -3.71 -5.31 6.54
N ILE A 356 -4.14 -4.68 5.44
CA ILE A 356 -3.53 -4.86 4.12
C ILE A 356 -2.10 -4.32 4.07
N ALA A 357 -1.86 -3.14 4.65
CA ALA A 357 -0.53 -2.52 4.67
C ALA A 357 0.48 -3.35 5.49
N ASN A 358 0.03 -3.98 6.57
CA ASN A 358 0.85 -4.78 7.49
C ASN A 358 0.91 -6.28 7.12
N ASP A 359 0.27 -6.69 6.02
CA ASP A 359 0.07 -8.10 5.65
C ASP A 359 -0.53 -8.97 6.78
N ASP A 360 -1.40 -8.37 7.59
CA ASP A 360 -2.15 -9.06 8.64
C ASP A 360 -3.31 -9.86 8.01
N VAL A 361 -2.97 -11.06 7.58
CA VAL A 361 -3.89 -11.96 6.87
C VAL A 361 -5.04 -12.46 7.75
N ASP A 362 -4.84 -12.56 9.07
CA ASP A 362 -5.85 -13.09 9.98
C ASP A 362 -6.91 -12.03 10.27
N ALA A 363 -6.49 -10.80 10.61
CA ALA A 363 -7.42 -9.68 10.80
C ALA A 363 -8.23 -9.39 9.52
N LEU A 364 -7.56 -9.41 8.36
CA LEU A 364 -8.23 -9.20 7.08
C LEU A 364 -9.21 -10.33 6.72
N ALA A 365 -8.87 -11.59 7.04
CA ALA A 365 -9.78 -12.72 6.79
C ALA A 365 -11.08 -12.58 7.59
N GLU A 366 -10.99 -12.14 8.85
CA GLU A 366 -12.15 -11.90 9.71
C GLU A 366 -13.02 -10.74 9.20
N ASP A 367 -12.40 -9.60 8.86
CA ASP A 367 -13.10 -8.45 8.25
C ASP A 367 -13.85 -8.85 6.98
N ILE A 368 -13.17 -9.52 6.04
CA ILE A 368 -13.77 -9.95 4.78
C ILE A 368 -14.96 -10.89 5.03
N ARG A 369 -14.84 -11.80 6.01
CA ARG A 369 -15.92 -12.72 6.36
C ARG A 369 -17.14 -11.98 6.89
N ALA A 370 -16.96 -11.04 7.81
CA ALA A 370 -18.05 -10.21 8.33
C ALA A 370 -18.70 -9.39 7.21
N SER A 371 -17.88 -8.68 6.43
CA SER A 371 -18.33 -7.86 5.31
C SER A 371 -19.16 -8.66 4.28
N ARG A 372 -18.78 -9.91 3.97
CA ARG A 372 -19.56 -10.76 3.06
C ARG A 372 -20.96 -11.08 3.57
N VAL A 373 -21.11 -11.32 4.86
CA VAL A 373 -22.42 -11.60 5.47
C VAL A 373 -23.32 -10.37 5.32
N ASP A 374 -22.82 -9.20 5.72
CA ASP A 374 -23.59 -7.95 5.65
C ASP A 374 -23.97 -7.58 4.21
N ARG A 375 -23.02 -7.71 3.27
CA ARG A 375 -23.26 -7.46 1.84
C ARG A 375 -24.37 -8.35 1.28
N ARG A 376 -24.41 -9.63 1.66
CA ARG A 376 -25.41 -10.58 1.13
C ARG A 376 -26.78 -10.39 1.79
N VAL A 377 -26.83 -10.04 3.07
CA VAL A 377 -28.10 -9.71 3.75
C VAL A 377 -28.74 -8.46 3.15
N ALA A 378 -27.92 -7.51 2.69
CA ALA A 378 -28.40 -6.28 2.04
C ALA A 378 -28.86 -6.47 0.57
N MET A 379 -28.83 -7.69 0.02
CA MET A 379 -29.16 -7.99 -1.39
C MET A 379 -30.19 -9.11 -1.51
N GLU A 380 -30.98 -9.06 -2.59
CA GLU A 380 -31.95 -10.10 -2.96
C GLU A 380 -31.38 -10.99 -4.07
N PHE A 381 -31.43 -12.31 -3.89
CA PHE A 381 -30.85 -13.29 -4.81
C PHE A 381 -31.88 -14.25 -5.45
N GLY A 382 -33.17 -13.91 -5.33
CA GLY A 382 -34.25 -14.62 -6.00
C GLY A 382 -34.43 -14.20 -7.46
N SER A 383 -34.92 -15.12 -8.30
CA SER A 383 -35.33 -14.80 -9.67
C SER A 383 -36.58 -13.92 -9.65
N THR A 384 -36.60 -12.89 -10.51
CA THR A 384 -37.75 -11.99 -10.71
C THR A 384 -38.32 -12.08 -12.13
N ALA A 385 -37.78 -12.98 -12.96
CA ALA A 385 -38.23 -13.19 -14.34
C ALA A 385 -39.35 -14.23 -14.42
N ASP A 386 -40.60 -13.77 -14.30
CA ASP A 386 -41.80 -14.61 -14.43
C ASP A 386 -42.05 -15.03 -15.90
N ASP A 387 -41.64 -14.20 -16.87
CA ASP A 387 -41.94 -14.38 -18.29
C ASP A 387 -40.96 -15.28 -19.07
N LEU A 388 -39.99 -15.91 -18.39
CA LEU A 388 -39.04 -16.79 -19.07
C LEU A 388 -39.72 -18.08 -19.56
N PRO A 389 -39.31 -18.61 -20.73
CA PRO A 389 -39.83 -19.87 -21.24
C PRO A 389 -39.77 -20.98 -20.19
N ASP A 390 -40.82 -21.81 -20.15
CA ASP A 390 -40.86 -22.99 -19.29
C ASP A 390 -39.89 -24.05 -19.82
N ARG A 391 -38.69 -24.04 -19.24
CA ARG A 391 -37.53 -24.86 -19.61
C ARG A 391 -36.86 -25.31 -18.32
N GLU A 392 -36.27 -26.50 -18.34
CA GLU A 392 -35.46 -26.97 -17.23
C GLU A 392 -34.33 -25.98 -16.92
N PRO A 393 -34.14 -25.62 -15.63
CA PRO A 393 -33.11 -24.67 -15.24
C PRO A 393 -31.72 -25.25 -15.51
N ILE A 394 -30.78 -24.37 -15.79
CA ILE A 394 -29.35 -24.69 -15.85
C ILE A 394 -28.79 -24.48 -14.46
N VAL A 395 -28.30 -25.55 -13.83
CA VAL A 395 -27.67 -25.46 -12.51
C VAL A 395 -26.21 -25.07 -12.73
N VAL A 396 -25.79 -23.93 -12.18
CA VAL A 396 -24.42 -23.43 -12.32
C VAL A 396 -23.72 -23.58 -10.99
N VAL A 397 -22.71 -24.44 -10.91
CA VAL A 397 -21.81 -24.49 -9.75
C VAL A 397 -20.67 -23.52 -9.99
N SER A 398 -20.60 -22.49 -9.15
CA SER A 398 -19.63 -21.40 -9.28
C SER A 398 -18.90 -21.13 -7.98
N GLY A 399 -17.81 -20.38 -8.07
CA GLY A 399 -16.96 -20.01 -6.96
C GLY A 399 -15.58 -19.59 -7.45
N LEU A 400 -14.76 -19.07 -6.53
CA LEU A 400 -13.35 -18.84 -6.81
C LEU A 400 -12.62 -20.18 -7.03
N PRO A 401 -11.52 -20.20 -7.80
CA PRO A 401 -10.64 -21.36 -7.85
C PRO A 401 -10.27 -21.81 -6.43
N ARG A 402 -10.37 -23.12 -6.16
CA ARG A 402 -10.14 -23.76 -4.83
C ARG A 402 -11.23 -23.56 -3.77
N SER A 403 -12.40 -23.00 -4.12
CA SER A 403 -13.51 -22.84 -3.15
C SER A 403 -14.35 -24.11 -2.88
N GLY A 404 -14.01 -25.25 -3.49
CA GLY A 404 -14.76 -26.50 -3.30
C GLY A 404 -15.83 -26.80 -4.36
N THR A 405 -15.82 -26.08 -5.49
CA THR A 405 -16.75 -26.30 -6.61
C THR A 405 -16.72 -27.73 -7.17
N SER A 406 -15.58 -28.42 -7.15
CA SER A 406 -15.52 -29.84 -7.55
C SER A 406 -16.26 -30.77 -6.57
N MET A 407 -16.21 -30.50 -5.27
CA MET A 407 -16.97 -31.26 -4.26
C MET A 407 -18.46 -31.05 -4.48
N MET A 408 -18.90 -29.81 -4.71
CA MET A 408 -20.30 -29.52 -5.01
C MET A 408 -20.80 -30.24 -6.27
N MET A 409 -19.99 -30.28 -7.33
CA MET A 409 -20.31 -31.06 -8.54
C MET A 409 -20.48 -32.56 -8.24
N GLN A 410 -19.63 -33.13 -7.37
CA GLN A 410 -19.76 -34.55 -6.96
C GLN A 410 -21.04 -34.80 -6.16
N MET A 411 -21.36 -33.90 -5.21
CA MET A 411 -22.59 -33.98 -4.42
C MET A 411 -23.80 -33.98 -5.37
N LEU A 412 -23.91 -32.99 -6.25
CA LEU A 412 -25.02 -32.86 -7.19
C LEU A 412 -25.14 -34.07 -8.14
N ALA A 413 -24.03 -34.56 -8.68
CA ALA A 413 -24.02 -35.74 -9.54
C ALA A 413 -24.52 -37.00 -8.84
N LYS A 414 -24.12 -37.22 -7.57
CA LYS A 414 -24.63 -38.32 -6.75
C LYS A 414 -26.10 -38.16 -6.36
N GLY A 415 -26.54 -36.92 -6.12
CA GLY A 415 -27.91 -36.57 -5.80
C GLY A 415 -28.91 -36.69 -6.94
N GLY A 416 -28.43 -36.97 -8.16
CA GLY A 416 -29.27 -37.15 -9.35
C GLY A 416 -29.30 -35.96 -10.32
N VAL A 417 -28.52 -34.89 -10.10
CA VAL A 417 -28.37 -33.81 -11.09
C VAL A 417 -27.27 -34.19 -12.11
N PRO A 418 -27.60 -34.42 -13.39
CA PRO A 418 -26.60 -34.80 -14.39
C PRO A 418 -25.51 -33.74 -14.54
N ALA A 419 -24.24 -34.16 -14.57
CA ALA A 419 -23.12 -33.23 -14.76
C ALA A 419 -22.83 -32.98 -16.24
N PHE A 420 -22.75 -31.71 -16.63
CA PHE A 420 -22.27 -31.28 -17.94
C PHE A 420 -20.74 -31.21 -17.94
N THR A 421 -20.10 -32.34 -18.28
CA THR A 421 -18.64 -32.53 -18.26
C THR A 421 -18.18 -33.33 -19.48
N ASP A 422 -16.95 -33.11 -19.94
CA ASP A 422 -16.35 -33.86 -21.05
C ASP A 422 -15.38 -34.97 -20.59
N GLY A 423 -15.05 -35.02 -19.29
CA GLY A 423 -14.17 -36.03 -18.71
C GLY A 423 -12.71 -35.94 -19.17
N ASN A 424 -12.31 -34.85 -19.84
CA ASN A 424 -10.97 -34.73 -20.44
C ASN A 424 -9.84 -34.54 -19.42
N ARG A 425 -10.17 -34.09 -18.20
CA ARG A 425 -9.17 -33.78 -17.17
C ARG A 425 -9.16 -34.87 -16.10
N GLU A 426 -8.10 -35.67 -16.12
CA GLU A 426 -7.88 -36.77 -15.17
C GLU A 426 -7.64 -36.28 -13.74
N ALA A 427 -7.86 -37.17 -12.77
CA ALA A 427 -7.58 -36.90 -11.37
C ALA A 427 -6.08 -36.64 -11.14
N ASP A 428 -5.77 -35.76 -10.19
CA ASP A 428 -4.40 -35.45 -9.79
C ASP A 428 -4.27 -35.42 -8.25
N ALA A 429 -3.08 -35.09 -7.76
CA ALA A 429 -2.81 -35.02 -6.33
C ALA A 429 -3.61 -33.94 -5.58
N ASP A 430 -4.12 -32.92 -6.28
CA ASP A 430 -4.94 -31.85 -5.71
C ASP A 430 -6.43 -32.19 -5.65
N ASN A 431 -6.89 -33.00 -6.60
CA ASN A 431 -8.26 -33.46 -6.68
C ASN A 431 -8.28 -34.94 -7.12
N PRO A 432 -8.09 -35.88 -6.17
CA PRO A 432 -8.00 -37.30 -6.42
C PRO A 432 -9.27 -37.92 -7.03
N ARG A 433 -10.41 -37.21 -6.95
CA ARG A 433 -11.70 -37.64 -7.48
C ARG A 433 -12.00 -37.12 -8.89
N GLY A 434 -11.04 -36.43 -9.53
CA GLY A 434 -11.18 -35.95 -10.91
C GLY A 434 -12.00 -34.66 -11.03
N TYR A 435 -11.95 -34.06 -12.21
CA TYR A 435 -12.53 -32.75 -12.48
C TYR A 435 -13.84 -32.86 -13.26
N PHE A 436 -14.76 -31.94 -12.97
CA PHE A 436 -16.08 -31.82 -13.63
C PHE A 436 -16.11 -30.64 -14.62
N GLU A 437 -14.94 -30.30 -15.16
CA GLU A 437 -14.80 -29.20 -16.10
C GLU A 437 -15.20 -29.66 -17.51
N HIS A 438 -15.78 -28.75 -18.27
CA HIS A 438 -15.98 -28.94 -19.70
C HIS A 438 -15.18 -27.85 -20.43
N GLU A 439 -14.45 -28.20 -21.48
CA GLU A 439 -13.68 -27.25 -22.29
C GLU A 439 -14.53 -26.04 -22.76
N LYS A 440 -15.81 -26.28 -23.08
CA LYS A 440 -16.77 -25.23 -23.46
C LYS A 440 -16.99 -24.20 -22.34
N SER A 441 -16.99 -24.61 -21.06
CA SER A 441 -17.20 -23.69 -19.94
C SER A 441 -16.02 -22.76 -19.69
N ILE A 442 -14.80 -23.21 -19.99
CA ILE A 442 -13.58 -22.40 -19.91
C ILE A 442 -13.60 -21.30 -20.99
N LYS A 443 -14.18 -21.58 -22.15
CA LYS A 443 -14.28 -20.68 -23.30
C LYS A 443 -15.55 -19.81 -23.31
N LEU A 444 -16.33 -19.79 -22.22
CA LEU A 444 -17.61 -19.07 -22.15
C LEU A 444 -17.51 -17.58 -22.53
N GLY A 445 -16.39 -16.93 -22.20
CA GLY A 445 -16.16 -15.52 -22.58
C GLY A 445 -16.03 -15.28 -24.10
N SER A 446 -15.79 -16.33 -24.89
CA SER A 446 -15.68 -16.28 -26.35
C SER A 446 -16.87 -16.92 -27.05
N ASP A 447 -17.42 -18.01 -26.49
CA ASP A 447 -18.55 -18.73 -27.05
C ASP A 447 -19.52 -19.22 -25.96
N ALA A 448 -20.74 -18.71 -26.01
CA ALA A 448 -21.84 -19.05 -25.12
C ALA A 448 -22.99 -19.81 -25.83
N SER A 449 -22.85 -20.17 -27.12
CA SER A 449 -23.96 -20.76 -27.89
C SER A 449 -24.37 -22.15 -27.40
N TRP A 450 -23.50 -22.82 -26.65
CA TRP A 450 -23.71 -24.15 -26.10
C TRP A 450 -24.52 -24.15 -24.78
N ILE A 451 -24.71 -23.00 -24.14
CA ILE A 451 -25.43 -22.90 -22.86
C ILE A 451 -26.83 -23.59 -22.89
N PRO A 452 -27.63 -23.48 -23.97
CA PRO A 452 -28.87 -24.24 -24.12
C PRO A 452 -28.73 -25.77 -24.04
N GLU A 453 -27.56 -26.34 -24.37
CA GLU A 453 -27.28 -27.78 -24.26
C GLU A 453 -27.18 -28.25 -22.80
N ALA A 454 -26.92 -27.32 -21.85
CA ALA A 454 -26.75 -27.62 -20.43
C ALA A 454 -28.06 -27.56 -19.61
N ARG A 455 -29.22 -27.42 -20.26
CA ARG A 455 -30.53 -27.45 -19.56
C ARG A 455 -30.71 -28.76 -18.82
N GLY A 456 -31.22 -28.69 -17.60
CA GLY A 456 -31.38 -29.86 -16.72
C GLY A 456 -30.08 -30.43 -16.18
N HIS A 457 -28.92 -29.84 -16.48
CA HIS A 457 -27.61 -30.30 -16.02
C HIS A 457 -26.97 -29.29 -15.04
N ALA A 458 -26.07 -29.81 -14.21
CA ALA A 458 -25.10 -29.02 -13.46
C ALA A 458 -23.86 -28.74 -14.31
N VAL A 459 -23.48 -27.47 -14.46
CA VAL A 459 -22.27 -27.05 -15.15
C VAL A 459 -21.36 -26.25 -14.21
N LYS A 460 -20.08 -26.59 -14.21
CA LYS A 460 -19.07 -25.86 -13.44
C LYS A 460 -18.55 -24.66 -14.22
N ILE A 461 -18.75 -23.45 -13.69
CA ILE A 461 -18.31 -22.18 -14.28
C ILE A 461 -17.61 -21.37 -13.20
N VAL A 462 -16.37 -20.94 -13.43
CA VAL A 462 -15.65 -20.11 -12.45
C VAL A 462 -16.30 -18.73 -12.31
N ALA A 463 -16.21 -18.13 -11.12
CA ALA A 463 -16.88 -16.88 -10.79
C ALA A 463 -16.62 -15.76 -11.83
N GLN A 464 -15.38 -15.67 -12.34
CA GLN A 464 -14.96 -14.67 -13.32
C GLN A 464 -15.69 -14.74 -14.66
N LEU A 465 -16.28 -15.89 -15.01
CA LEU A 465 -17.01 -16.10 -16.26
C LEU A 465 -18.53 -15.99 -16.11
N LEU A 466 -19.05 -15.83 -14.89
CA LEU A 466 -20.49 -15.60 -14.67
C LEU A 466 -21.06 -14.38 -15.41
N PRO A 467 -20.36 -13.24 -15.54
CA PRO A 467 -20.85 -12.11 -16.33
C PRO A 467 -21.11 -12.44 -17.80
N CYS A 468 -20.49 -13.51 -18.33
CA CYS A 468 -20.64 -13.94 -19.71
C CYS A 468 -21.87 -14.83 -19.95
N LEU A 469 -22.65 -15.17 -18.91
CA LEU A 469 -23.88 -15.95 -19.07
C LEU A 469 -24.91 -15.19 -19.93
N PRO A 470 -25.41 -15.80 -21.03
CA PRO A 470 -26.39 -15.17 -21.89
C PRO A 470 -27.70 -14.93 -21.13
N ARG A 471 -28.55 -14.04 -21.65
CA ARG A 471 -29.91 -13.84 -21.13
C ARG A 471 -30.89 -14.79 -21.80
N GLY A 472 -32.00 -15.08 -21.12
CA GLY A 472 -33.13 -15.82 -21.70
C GLY A 472 -33.15 -17.32 -21.40
N GLU A 473 -32.26 -17.79 -20.53
CA GLU A 473 -32.36 -19.09 -19.86
C GLU A 473 -32.64 -18.88 -18.38
N ARG A 474 -33.11 -19.92 -17.68
CA ARG A 474 -33.29 -19.92 -16.23
C ARG A 474 -32.03 -20.50 -15.58
N TYR A 475 -31.38 -19.74 -14.70
CA TYR A 475 -30.18 -20.19 -13.99
C TYR A 475 -30.45 -20.37 -12.50
N ARG A 476 -29.94 -21.47 -11.95
CA ARG A 476 -29.82 -21.68 -10.50
C ARG A 476 -28.35 -21.79 -10.14
N VAL A 477 -27.80 -20.74 -9.53
CA VAL A 477 -26.39 -20.65 -9.20
C VAL A 477 -26.17 -21.15 -7.78
N VAL A 478 -25.39 -22.23 -7.64
CA VAL A 478 -24.84 -22.67 -6.35
C VAL A 478 -23.43 -22.11 -6.25
N PHE A 479 -23.28 -21.02 -5.50
CA PHE A 479 -22.01 -20.33 -5.33
C PHE A 479 -21.28 -20.85 -4.09
N MET A 480 -20.18 -21.56 -4.31
CA MET A 480 -19.30 -22.05 -3.27
C MET A 480 -18.45 -20.92 -2.71
N ASP A 481 -18.71 -20.59 -1.45
CA ASP A 481 -17.93 -19.66 -0.66
C ASP A 481 -16.95 -20.42 0.23
N ARG A 482 -15.70 -19.95 0.27
CA ARG A 482 -14.67 -20.51 1.14
C ARG A 482 -13.82 -19.37 1.63
N ASP A 483 -13.34 -19.54 2.86
CA ASP A 483 -12.40 -18.65 3.49
C ASP A 483 -11.24 -18.30 2.54
N LEU A 484 -11.01 -16.99 2.34
CA LEU A 484 -10.01 -16.52 1.39
C LEU A 484 -8.58 -16.85 1.83
N LEU A 485 -8.30 -16.90 3.12
CA LEU A 485 -6.98 -17.29 3.62
C LEU A 485 -6.69 -18.75 3.26
N GLU A 486 -7.69 -19.65 3.36
CA GLU A 486 -7.55 -21.02 2.89
C GLU A 486 -7.36 -21.10 1.37
N ILE A 487 -8.09 -20.29 0.59
CA ILE A 487 -7.93 -20.24 -0.87
C ILE A 487 -6.51 -19.81 -1.25
N VAL A 488 -6.01 -18.72 -0.66
CA VAL A 488 -4.68 -18.17 -0.95
C VAL A 488 -3.58 -19.15 -0.55
N LYS A 489 -3.65 -19.73 0.66
CA LYS A 489 -2.73 -20.80 1.10
C LYS A 489 -2.75 -21.99 0.12
N SER A 490 -3.94 -22.40 -0.35
CA SER A 490 -4.08 -23.50 -1.30
C SER A 490 -3.51 -23.18 -2.68
N GLN A 491 -3.66 -21.93 -3.15
CA GLN A 491 -3.11 -21.48 -4.43
C GLN A 491 -1.58 -21.44 -4.42
N ARG A 492 -0.94 -20.97 -3.32
CA ARG A 492 0.53 -21.00 -3.17
C ARG A 492 1.09 -22.41 -3.27
N VAL A 493 0.55 -23.35 -2.49
CA VAL A 493 1.00 -24.76 -2.52
C VAL A 493 0.87 -25.37 -3.92
N MET A 494 -0.20 -25.04 -4.66
CA MET A 494 -0.36 -25.48 -6.04
C MET A 494 0.71 -24.90 -6.98
N LEU A 495 0.99 -23.60 -6.87
CA LEU A 495 2.00 -22.92 -7.70
C LEU A 495 3.43 -23.43 -7.41
N ASP A 496 3.77 -23.61 -6.14
CA ASP A 496 5.05 -24.18 -5.70
C ASP A 496 5.25 -25.57 -6.30
N ARG A 497 4.21 -26.42 -6.25
CA ARG A 497 4.27 -27.77 -6.84
C ARG A 497 4.38 -27.76 -8.37
N LEU A 498 3.84 -26.72 -9.02
CA LEU A 498 3.95 -26.54 -10.48
C LEU A 498 5.25 -25.86 -10.89
N GLU A 499 6.13 -25.53 -9.94
CA GLU A 499 7.37 -24.77 -10.16
C GLU A 499 7.10 -23.46 -10.92
N ARG A 500 5.98 -22.80 -10.59
CA ARG A 500 5.59 -21.51 -11.18
C ARG A 500 5.67 -20.42 -10.13
N GLU A 501 6.40 -19.36 -10.44
CA GLU A 501 6.34 -18.14 -9.64
C GLU A 501 4.93 -17.53 -9.76
N GLY A 502 4.25 -17.38 -8.62
CA GLY A 502 3.01 -16.62 -8.52
C GLY A 502 3.24 -15.12 -8.76
N GLY A 503 2.16 -14.36 -8.84
CA GLY A 503 2.27 -12.89 -8.84
C GLY A 503 2.93 -12.39 -7.54
N ARG A 504 3.67 -11.28 -7.61
CA ARG A 504 4.42 -10.70 -6.48
C ARG A 504 3.56 -10.03 -5.38
N LEU A 505 2.26 -10.31 -5.33
CA LEU A 505 1.37 -9.69 -4.35
C LEU A 505 1.51 -10.39 -2.98
N THR A 506 1.42 -9.59 -1.91
CA THR A 506 1.27 -10.11 -0.54
C THR A 506 -0.05 -10.89 -0.39
N ASP A 507 -0.17 -11.70 0.65
CA ASP A 507 -1.38 -12.51 0.86
C ASP A 507 -2.60 -11.64 1.11
N SER A 508 -2.45 -10.62 1.95
CA SER A 508 -3.49 -9.65 2.24
C SER A 508 -3.99 -8.92 0.98
N ARG A 509 -3.09 -8.47 0.10
CA ARG A 509 -3.44 -7.83 -1.17
C ARG A 509 -4.15 -8.79 -2.12
N MET A 510 -3.70 -10.04 -2.17
CA MET A 510 -4.36 -11.08 -2.96
C MET A 510 -5.78 -11.35 -2.43
N MET A 511 -5.95 -11.49 -1.12
CA MET A 511 -7.26 -11.67 -0.48
C MET A 511 -8.20 -10.50 -0.76
N SER A 512 -7.73 -9.26 -0.58
CA SER A 512 -8.53 -8.07 -0.86
C SER A 512 -8.99 -8.01 -2.33
N THR A 513 -8.10 -8.36 -3.27
CA THR A 513 -8.42 -8.44 -4.70
C THR A 513 -9.49 -9.49 -5.00
N LEU A 514 -9.35 -10.69 -4.42
CA LEU A 514 -10.33 -11.76 -4.59
C LEU A 514 -11.68 -11.40 -3.97
N ASP A 515 -11.70 -10.72 -2.81
CA ASP A 515 -12.95 -10.23 -2.20
C ASP A 515 -13.65 -9.19 -3.06
N ALA A 516 -12.91 -8.24 -3.63
CA ALA A 516 -13.45 -7.25 -4.56
C ALA A 516 -14.11 -7.90 -5.79
N GLN A 517 -13.49 -8.96 -6.34
CA GLN A 517 -14.08 -9.75 -7.43
C GLN A 517 -15.38 -10.44 -7.00
N VAL A 518 -15.40 -11.07 -5.82
CA VAL A 518 -16.61 -11.72 -5.29
C VAL A 518 -17.72 -10.70 -5.07
N ALA A 519 -17.43 -9.53 -4.50
CA ALA A 519 -18.40 -8.46 -4.31
C ALA A 519 -19.00 -7.95 -5.64
N GLN A 520 -18.21 -7.94 -6.72
CA GLN A 520 -18.72 -7.60 -8.05
C GLN A 520 -19.70 -8.67 -8.58
N ILE A 521 -19.39 -9.95 -8.36
CA ILE A 521 -20.25 -11.07 -8.76
C ILE A 521 -21.54 -11.10 -7.94
N GLU A 522 -21.48 -10.88 -6.63
CA GLU A 522 -22.66 -10.77 -5.76
C GLU A 522 -23.64 -9.72 -6.30
N ARG A 523 -23.15 -8.51 -6.60
CA ARG A 523 -23.96 -7.44 -7.19
C ARG A 523 -24.52 -7.78 -8.58
N LEU A 524 -23.77 -8.54 -9.39
CA LEU A 524 -24.23 -8.98 -10.70
C LEU A 524 -25.39 -9.97 -10.55
N LEU A 525 -25.23 -10.98 -9.69
CA LEU A 525 -26.23 -12.02 -9.45
C LEU A 525 -27.52 -11.41 -8.89
N ALA A 526 -27.42 -10.52 -7.90
CA ALA A 526 -28.57 -9.83 -7.32
C ALA A 526 -29.35 -8.94 -8.31
N ARG A 527 -28.72 -8.51 -9.41
CA ARG A 527 -29.33 -7.66 -10.45
C ARG A 527 -29.87 -8.43 -11.66
N ARG A 528 -29.61 -9.74 -11.75
CA ARG A 528 -30.03 -10.57 -12.89
C ARG A 528 -31.39 -11.20 -12.60
N PRO A 529 -32.47 -10.78 -13.30
CA PRO A 529 -33.81 -11.28 -13.00
C PRO A 529 -34.00 -12.77 -13.38
N ASP A 530 -33.17 -13.29 -14.28
CA ASP A 530 -33.18 -14.66 -14.79
C ASP A 530 -32.26 -15.63 -14.03
N VAL A 531 -31.70 -15.18 -12.90
CA VAL A 531 -30.77 -15.93 -12.07
C VAL A 531 -31.30 -16.01 -10.64
N GLU A 532 -31.39 -17.23 -10.12
CA GLU A 532 -31.59 -17.50 -8.70
C GLU A 532 -30.25 -17.95 -8.13
N SER A 533 -29.84 -17.48 -6.95
CA SER A 533 -28.54 -17.84 -6.36
C SER A 533 -28.64 -18.26 -4.90
N ILE A 534 -27.87 -19.29 -4.54
CA ILE A 534 -27.59 -19.67 -3.16
C ILE A 534 -26.08 -19.63 -2.90
N PHE A 535 -25.69 -19.11 -1.75
CA PHE A 535 -24.30 -19.14 -1.28
C PHE A 535 -24.15 -20.29 -0.29
N VAL A 536 -23.14 -21.11 -0.51
CA VAL A 536 -22.87 -22.32 0.28
C VAL A 536 -21.46 -22.22 0.83
N ASP A 537 -21.36 -22.11 2.16
CA ASP A 537 -20.06 -22.07 2.83
C ASP A 537 -19.44 -23.48 2.88
N TYR A 538 -18.21 -23.58 2.40
CA TYR A 538 -17.47 -24.83 2.34
C TYR A 538 -17.28 -25.47 3.73
N ALA A 539 -17.03 -24.66 4.77
CA ALA A 539 -16.85 -25.19 6.12
C ALA A 539 -18.17 -25.68 6.71
N SER A 540 -19.29 -25.00 6.44
CA SER A 540 -20.64 -25.47 6.81
C SER A 540 -20.97 -26.81 6.16
N VAL A 541 -20.62 -27.04 4.89
CA VAL A 541 -20.85 -28.34 4.22
C VAL A 541 -20.08 -29.47 4.89
N LEU A 542 -18.91 -29.19 5.45
CA LEU A 542 -18.12 -30.19 6.18
C LEU A 542 -18.64 -30.40 7.61
N ALA A 543 -19.11 -29.34 8.27
CA ALA A 543 -19.57 -29.38 9.65
C ALA A 543 -20.98 -29.98 9.80
N ASP A 544 -21.90 -29.63 8.89
CA ASP A 544 -23.26 -30.18 8.81
C ASP A 544 -23.61 -30.53 7.35
N PRO A 545 -23.06 -31.63 6.80
CA PRO A 545 -23.36 -32.08 5.45
C PRO A 545 -24.85 -32.28 5.21
N ALA A 546 -25.58 -32.77 6.21
CA ALA A 546 -26.99 -33.11 6.07
C ALA A 546 -27.86 -31.85 6.01
N GLY A 547 -27.60 -30.85 6.86
CA GLY A 547 -28.30 -29.56 6.82
C GLY A 547 -28.07 -28.81 5.51
N GLU A 548 -26.81 -28.65 5.10
CA GLU A 548 -26.47 -27.94 3.87
C GLU A 548 -27.01 -28.64 2.62
N THR A 549 -26.93 -29.97 2.56
CA THR A 549 -27.47 -30.74 1.43
C THR A 549 -28.98 -30.57 1.29
N ARG A 550 -29.74 -30.57 2.39
CA ARG A 550 -31.19 -30.28 2.33
C ARG A 550 -31.46 -28.87 1.82
N ARG A 551 -30.72 -27.87 2.30
CA ARG A 551 -30.87 -26.48 1.84
C ARG A 551 -30.62 -26.34 0.33
N ILE A 552 -29.60 -27.03 -0.17
CA ILE A 552 -29.30 -27.07 -1.61
C ILE A 552 -30.40 -27.80 -2.39
N ALA A 553 -30.88 -28.94 -1.88
CA ALA A 553 -31.95 -29.70 -2.50
C ALA A 553 -33.24 -28.89 -2.61
N ASP A 554 -33.64 -28.21 -1.53
CA ASP A 554 -34.82 -27.34 -1.51
C ASP A 554 -34.70 -26.21 -2.54
N PHE A 555 -33.54 -25.55 -2.61
CA PHE A 555 -33.24 -24.53 -3.62
C PHE A 555 -33.33 -25.06 -5.06
N LEU A 556 -32.86 -26.29 -5.30
CA LEU A 556 -32.89 -26.93 -6.61
C LEU A 556 -34.25 -27.60 -6.95
N GLY A 557 -35.23 -27.58 -6.05
CA GLY A 557 -36.60 -28.05 -6.30
C GLY A 557 -37.00 -29.37 -5.62
N GLY A 558 -36.23 -29.88 -4.65
CA GLY A 558 -36.65 -30.90 -3.68
C GLY A 558 -36.55 -32.38 -4.10
N ASP A 559 -36.38 -32.70 -5.39
CA ASP A 559 -36.38 -34.08 -5.90
C ASP A 559 -34.97 -34.74 -5.94
N LEU A 560 -34.07 -34.39 -5.01
CA LEU A 560 -32.70 -34.90 -4.97
C LEU A 560 -32.48 -35.96 -3.89
N ASP A 561 -31.61 -36.94 -4.17
CA ASP A 561 -31.20 -37.96 -3.20
C ASP A 561 -30.19 -37.36 -2.20
N VAL A 562 -30.71 -36.81 -1.10
CA VAL A 562 -29.94 -36.15 -0.04
C VAL A 562 -28.89 -37.09 0.58
N ASP A 563 -29.22 -38.37 0.79
CA ASP A 563 -28.29 -39.33 1.38
C ASP A 563 -27.11 -39.59 0.43
N ALA A 564 -27.38 -39.76 -0.87
CA ALA A 564 -26.33 -39.92 -1.88
C ALA A 564 -25.47 -38.65 -2.07
N MET A 565 -26.07 -37.46 -1.99
CA MET A 565 -25.33 -36.19 -2.04
C MET A 565 -24.31 -36.08 -0.90
N ILE A 566 -24.68 -36.50 0.32
CA ILE A 566 -23.79 -36.46 1.50
C ILE A 566 -22.53 -37.31 1.27
N GLU A 567 -22.65 -38.47 0.61
CA GLU A 567 -21.49 -39.29 0.26
C GLU A 567 -20.52 -38.62 -0.74
N GLY A 568 -20.94 -37.51 -1.38
CA GLY A 568 -20.10 -36.68 -2.23
C GLY A 568 -19.12 -35.82 -1.43
N VAL A 569 -19.38 -35.61 -0.14
CA VAL A 569 -18.52 -34.83 0.75
C VAL A 569 -17.32 -35.67 1.18
N ASP A 570 -16.12 -35.12 1.00
CA ASP A 570 -14.88 -35.75 1.44
C ASP A 570 -14.04 -34.76 2.24
N ALA A 571 -14.14 -34.86 3.56
CA ALA A 571 -13.40 -34.01 4.48
C ALA A 571 -11.89 -34.21 4.39
N THR A 572 -11.41 -35.35 3.89
CA THR A 572 -9.97 -35.62 3.72
C THR A 572 -9.33 -34.80 2.60
N LEU A 573 -10.15 -34.21 1.73
CA LEU A 573 -9.70 -33.31 0.66
C LEU A 573 -9.61 -31.84 1.12
N ARG A 574 -9.99 -31.52 2.36
CA ARG A 574 -9.73 -30.20 2.95
C ARG A 574 -8.25 -30.10 3.32
N ASN A 575 -7.48 -29.59 2.38
CA ASN A 575 -6.09 -29.21 2.59
C ASN A 575 -6.00 -27.72 2.93
N GLN A 576 -5.03 -27.35 3.78
CA GLN A 576 -4.75 -25.98 4.25
C GLN A 576 -5.91 -25.32 5.03
N GLY A 577 -6.40 -25.95 6.11
CA GLY A 577 -7.39 -25.34 7.00
C GLY A 577 -6.83 -24.17 7.82
N SER A 578 -7.70 -23.22 8.21
CA SER A 578 -7.40 -22.27 9.29
C SER A 578 -7.64 -22.90 10.67
N ASP A 579 -6.99 -22.40 11.73
CA ASP A 579 -6.92 -23.01 13.07
C ASP A 579 -8.29 -23.24 13.76
N ARG A 580 -9.39 -22.74 13.19
CA ARG A 580 -10.75 -22.99 13.68
C ARG A 580 -11.22 -24.44 13.54
N GLY A 581 -10.55 -25.28 12.76
CA GLY A 581 -10.89 -26.72 12.64
C GLY A 581 -10.67 -27.54 13.91
N ALA A 582 -9.82 -27.07 14.84
CA ALA A 582 -9.50 -27.78 16.07
C ALA A 582 -10.41 -27.41 17.27
N ALA A 583 -11.14 -26.30 17.19
CA ALA A 583 -11.89 -25.74 18.32
C ALA A 583 -13.37 -26.15 18.39
N ALA A 584 -13.86 -26.95 17.43
CA ALA A 584 -15.24 -27.46 17.41
C ALA A 584 -15.33 -28.94 17.86
N SER A 585 -14.25 -29.50 18.41
CA SER A 585 -14.18 -30.90 18.88
C SER A 585 -14.05 -31.05 20.40
N GLU A 586 -14.44 -30.05 21.19
CA GLU A 586 -14.66 -30.18 22.65
C GLU A 586 -16.13 -29.96 23.03
#